data_AF-A0A1F9LZE3-F1
#
_entry.id   AF-A0A1F9LZE3-F1
#
_cell.length_a   1.000
_cell.length_b   1.000
_cell.length_c   1.000
_cell.angle_alpha   90.00
_cell.angle_beta   90.00
_cell.angle_gamma   90.00
#
_symmetry.space_group_name_H-M   'P 1'
#
loop_
_entity.id
_entity.type
_entity.pdbx_description
1 polymer ?
#
loop_
_entity_poly.entity_id
_entity_poly.type
_entity_poly.pdbx_seq_one_letter_code
_entity_poly.pdbx_strand_id
1 'polypeptide(L)'
;MIKTNADRLQVDSVVVEKRKTGPALRPPEKFYPRMLGYLLRYVVESIRDDYSELIVITDAIPVEKRRKVIEKAVKQTLSSMLPDGVKYRVLHHASKSSSSLQVADYLNWAIFRAWERGDRRSLDLMAGMVRSQFEIFMNGVRYYY
;
A
#
# COMPACT_ATOMS: atom_id res chain seq x y z
N MET A 1 -6.24 -2.63 -23.39
CA MET A 1 -5.39 -1.40 -23.35
C MET A 1 -4.59 -1.25 -22.03
N ILE A 2 -4.37 -2.33 -21.25
CA ILE A 2 -3.56 -2.31 -20.00
C ILE A 2 -2.19 -3.02 -20.16
N LYS A 3 -2.01 -3.84 -21.20
CA LYS A 3 -0.80 -4.66 -21.36
C LYS A 3 0.47 -3.88 -21.72
N THR A 4 0.38 -2.69 -22.31
CA THR A 4 1.55 -2.03 -22.92
C THR A 4 2.51 -1.37 -21.92
N ASN A 5 2.12 -1.17 -20.65
CA ASN A 5 2.99 -0.64 -19.57
C ASN A 5 3.12 -1.59 -18.38
N ALA A 6 2.58 -2.82 -18.49
CA ALA A 6 2.55 -3.83 -17.45
C ALA A 6 3.96 -4.19 -16.94
N ASP A 7 4.94 -4.26 -17.84
CA ASP A 7 6.28 -4.75 -17.52
C ASP A 7 7.10 -3.80 -16.63
N ARG A 8 6.63 -2.55 -16.46
CA ARG A 8 7.25 -1.55 -15.58
C ARG A 8 6.50 -1.35 -14.27
N LEU A 9 5.37 -2.03 -14.08
CA LEU A 9 4.57 -1.95 -12.87
C LEU A 9 4.91 -3.11 -11.95
N GLN A 10 5.37 -2.78 -10.75
CA GLN A 10 5.55 -3.74 -9.66
C GLN A 10 4.54 -3.44 -8.56
N VAL A 11 3.97 -4.50 -8.00
CA VAL A 11 2.97 -4.40 -6.94
C VAL A 11 3.48 -5.12 -5.70
N ASP A 12 3.53 -4.35 -4.62
CA ASP A 12 3.78 -4.84 -3.27
C ASP A 12 2.53 -4.65 -2.43
N SER A 13 2.25 -5.61 -1.56
CA SER A 13 1.03 -5.60 -0.76
C SER A 13 1.29 -6.02 0.68
N VAL A 14 0.53 -5.43 1.60
CA VAL A 14 0.47 -5.84 2.99
C VAL A 14 -0.93 -6.36 3.29
N VAL A 15 -1.00 -7.60 3.76
CA VAL A 15 -2.21 -8.28 4.21
C VAL A 15 -2.23 -8.24 5.73
N VAL A 16 -3.38 -7.84 6.27
CA VAL A 16 -3.53 -7.63 7.71
C VAL A 16 -4.78 -8.33 8.21
N GLU A 17 -4.60 -9.39 8.99
CA GLU A 17 -5.69 -10.01 9.72
C GLU A 17 -6.08 -9.13 10.91
N LYS A 18 -7.23 -8.45 10.82
CA LYS A 18 -7.66 -7.46 11.83
C LYS A 18 -7.79 -8.02 13.24
N ARG A 19 -8.11 -9.31 13.38
CA ARG A 19 -8.24 -9.98 14.69
C ARG A 19 -6.90 -10.15 15.40
N LYS A 20 -5.80 -10.20 14.66
CA LYS A 20 -4.43 -10.24 15.21
C LYS A 20 -3.90 -8.83 15.55
N THR A 21 -4.64 -7.77 15.22
CA THR A 21 -4.26 -6.38 15.55
C THR A 21 -4.51 -6.08 17.03
N GLY A 22 -3.44 -5.77 17.76
CA GLY A 22 -3.50 -5.34 19.15
C GLY A 22 -4.43 -4.13 19.37
N PRO A 23 -5.20 -4.06 20.48
CA PRO A 23 -6.20 -3.01 20.71
C PRO A 23 -5.67 -1.58 20.59
N ALA A 24 -4.44 -1.34 21.03
CA ALA A 24 -3.79 -0.03 20.97
C ALA A 24 -3.56 0.48 19.54
N LEU A 25 -3.47 -0.43 18.55
CA LEU A 25 -3.24 -0.13 17.14
C LEU A 25 -4.53 -0.12 16.30
N ARG A 26 -5.65 -0.65 16.82
CA ARG A 26 -6.94 -0.70 16.10
C ARG A 26 -7.53 0.65 15.67
N PRO A 27 -7.35 1.77 16.41
CA PRO A 27 -7.92 3.05 15.97
C PRO A 27 -7.46 3.39 14.54
N PRO A 28 -8.36 3.73 13.60
CA PRO A 28 -8.03 3.98 12.20
C PRO A 28 -6.88 4.96 12.00
N GLU A 29 -6.82 6.00 12.82
CA GLU A 29 -5.80 7.03 12.84
C GLU A 29 -4.41 6.55 13.27
N LYS A 30 -4.30 5.34 13.82
CA LYS A 30 -3.03 4.66 14.13
C LYS A 30 -2.78 3.52 13.16
N PHE A 31 -3.83 2.72 12.90
CA PHE A 31 -3.77 1.54 12.05
C PHE A 31 -3.27 1.86 10.63
N TYR A 32 -3.99 2.73 9.91
CA TYR A 32 -3.70 2.99 8.50
C TYR A 32 -2.33 3.66 8.29
N PRO A 33 -1.96 4.71 9.05
CA PRO A 33 -0.60 5.23 9.10
C PRO A 33 0.48 4.17 9.26
N ARG A 34 0.30 3.25 10.21
CA ARG A 34 1.30 2.24 10.53
C ARG A 34 1.45 1.22 9.40
N MET A 35 0.33 0.69 8.89
CA MET A 35 0.36 -0.31 7.82
C MET A 35 0.92 0.27 6.52
N LEU A 36 0.49 1.50 6.17
CA LEU A 36 0.99 2.20 5.00
C LEU A 36 2.48 2.53 5.14
N GLY A 37 2.93 2.93 6.33
CA GLY A 37 4.34 3.20 6.60
C GLY A 37 5.22 1.97 6.40
N TYR A 38 4.76 0.78 6.79
CA TYR A 38 5.49 -0.48 6.54
C TYR A 38 5.62 -0.79 5.06
N LEU A 39 4.52 -0.68 4.30
CA LEU A 39 4.53 -0.90 2.86
C LEU A 39 5.45 0.12 2.16
N LEU A 40 5.29 1.40 2.49
CA LEU A 40 6.04 2.48 1.86
C LEU A 40 7.54 2.36 2.13
N ARG A 41 7.93 2.02 3.37
CA ARG A 41 9.33 1.77 3.72
C ARG A 41 9.92 0.65 2.87
N TYR A 42 9.23 -0.49 2.82
CA TYR A 42 9.69 -1.63 2.03
C TYR A 42 9.87 -1.27 0.54
N VAL A 43 8.91 -0.53 -0.03
CA VAL A 43 8.99 -0.10 -1.43
C VAL A 43 10.16 0.86 -1.63
N VAL A 44 10.32 1.88 -0.79
CA VAL A 44 11.38 2.89 -0.94
C VAL A 44 12.76 2.29 -0.74
N GLU A 45 12.96 1.42 0.25
CA GLU A 45 14.24 0.72 0.48
C GLU A 45 14.59 -0.24 -0.67
N SER A 46 13.61 -0.69 -1.46
CA SER A 46 13.85 -1.54 -2.62
C SER A 46 14.31 -0.79 -3.88
N ILE A 47 14.18 0.54 -3.91
CA ILE A 47 14.61 1.37 -5.03
C ILE A 47 16.12 1.51 -4.95
N ARG A 48 16.83 0.97 -5.95
CA ARG A 48 18.30 0.98 -6.02
C ARG A 48 18.87 2.13 -6.85
N ASP A 49 18.00 2.86 -7.55
CA ASP A 49 18.39 3.93 -8.46
C ASP A 49 18.56 5.25 -7.72
N ASP A 50 19.39 6.14 -8.26
CA ASP A 50 19.48 7.52 -7.80
C ASP A 50 18.26 8.30 -8.32
N TYR A 51 17.47 8.88 -7.41
CA TYR A 51 16.29 9.65 -7.74
C TYR A 51 16.27 10.98 -6.97
N SER A 52 15.92 12.05 -7.68
CA SER A 52 15.86 13.39 -7.11
C SER A 52 14.50 13.73 -6.49
N GLU A 53 13.45 13.00 -6.88
CA GLU A 53 12.09 13.20 -6.37
C GLU A 53 11.28 11.90 -6.32
N LEU A 54 10.57 11.68 -5.21
CA LEU A 54 9.60 10.61 -5.04
C LEU A 54 8.17 11.14 -5.03
N ILE A 55 7.34 10.65 -5.95
CA ILE A 55 5.92 11.01 -6.04
C ILE A 55 5.06 9.87 -5.53
N VAL A 56 4.36 10.09 -4.43
CA VAL A 56 3.37 9.17 -3.87
C VAL A 56 1.98 9.62 -4.29
N ILE A 57 1.24 8.74 -4.96
CA ILE A 57 -0.14 8.98 -5.37
C ILE A 57 -1.05 8.06 -4.58
N THR A 58 -2.04 8.64 -3.90
CA THR A 58 -3.09 7.89 -3.19
C THR A 58 -4.46 8.17 -3.80
N ASP A 59 -5.34 7.16 -3.81
CA ASP A 59 -6.74 7.37 -4.17
C ASP A 59 -7.46 8.25 -3.14
N ALA A 60 -8.57 8.84 -3.54
CA ALA A 60 -9.42 9.66 -2.70
C ALA A 60 -9.96 8.86 -1.51
N ILE A 61 -9.36 9.07 -0.34
CA ILE A 61 -9.90 8.59 0.93
C ILE A 61 -11.18 9.39 1.22
N PRO A 62 -12.38 8.76 1.26
CA PRO A 62 -13.65 9.47 1.28
C PRO A 62 -13.92 10.24 2.58
N VAL A 63 -13.10 10.07 3.63
CA VAL A 63 -13.23 10.77 4.91
C VAL A 63 -12.09 11.76 5.09
N GLU A 64 -12.38 13.06 5.00
CA GLU A 64 -11.37 14.13 5.01
C GLU A 64 -10.45 14.09 6.24
N LYS A 65 -10.99 13.80 7.42
CA LYS A 65 -10.21 13.66 8.67
C LYS A 65 -9.22 12.49 8.58
N ARG A 66 -9.62 11.38 7.94
CA ARG A 66 -8.73 10.22 7.72
C ARG A 66 -7.66 10.54 6.69
N ARG A 67 -8.01 11.30 5.63
CA ARG A 67 -7.06 11.75 4.61
C ARG A 67 -5.92 12.56 5.23
N LYS A 68 -6.21 13.56 6.07
CA LYS A 68 -5.17 14.39 6.71
C LYS A 68 -4.22 13.56 7.60
N VAL A 69 -4.76 12.60 8.35
CA VAL A 69 -3.95 11.71 9.20
C VAL A 69 -3.05 10.80 8.35
N ILE A 70 -3.59 10.20 7.29
CA ILE A 70 -2.83 9.34 6.38
C ILE A 70 -1.75 10.14 5.65
N GLU A 71 -2.09 11.32 5.13
CA GLU A 71 -1.11 12.19 4.47
C GLU A 71 0.01 12.60 5.43
N LYS A 72 -0.32 12.99 6.66
CA LYS A 72 0.69 13.29 7.69
C LYS A 72 1.60 12.10 7.95
N ALA A 73 1.04 10.90 8.06
CA ALA A 73 1.81 9.69 8.28
C ALA A 73 2.74 9.34 7.11
N VAL A 74 2.25 9.47 5.88
CA VAL A 74 3.06 9.29 4.67
C VAL A 74 4.22 10.28 4.67
N LYS A 75 3.93 11.57 4.84
CA LYS A 75 4.96 12.63 4.88
C LYS A 75 6.00 12.38 5.96
N GLN A 76 5.57 12.02 7.18
CA GLN A 76 6.47 11.67 8.28
C GLN A 76 7.36 10.47 7.95
N THR A 77 6.77 9.41 7.38
CA THR A 77 7.51 8.21 6.97
C THR A 77 8.55 8.58 5.91
N LEU A 78 8.14 9.28 4.84
CA LEU A 78 9.01 9.76 3.76
C LEU A 78 10.16 10.61 4.30
N SER A 79 9.85 11.62 5.12
CA SER A 79 10.88 12.50 5.71
C SER A 79 11.88 11.76 6.60
N SER A 80 11.48 10.62 7.18
CA SER A 80 12.36 9.85 8.07
C SER A 80 13.25 8.84 7.35
N MET A 81 12.97 8.53 6.08
CA MET A 81 13.67 7.46 5.34
C MET A 81 14.33 7.92 4.05
N LEU A 82 13.92 9.06 3.49
CA LEU A 82 14.53 9.58 2.28
C LEU A 82 15.89 10.22 2.61
N PRO A 83 16.92 10.02 1.75
CA PRO A 83 18.18 10.72 1.89
C PRO A 83 18.02 12.24 1.84
N ASP A 84 18.96 12.96 2.45
CA ASP A 84 19.00 14.42 2.40
C ASP A 84 19.04 14.91 0.94
N GLY A 85 18.21 15.91 0.63
CA GLY A 85 18.12 16.51 -0.70
C GLY A 85 17.10 15.85 -1.64
N VAL A 86 16.60 14.65 -1.32
CA VAL A 86 15.55 14.00 -2.11
C VAL A 86 14.20 14.65 -1.81
N LYS A 87 13.54 15.17 -2.84
CA LYS A 87 12.21 15.79 -2.71
C LYS A 87 11.13 14.71 -2.66
N TYR A 88 10.00 15.02 -2.03
CA TYR A 88 8.83 14.16 -2.12
C TYR A 88 7.54 14.93 -2.25
N ARG A 89 6.57 14.35 -2.96
CA ARG A 89 5.22 14.88 -3.12
C ARG A 89 4.20 13.80 -2.82
N VAL A 90 3.13 14.18 -2.13
CA VAL A 90 1.96 13.32 -1.92
C VAL A 90 0.79 13.95 -2.66
N LEU A 91 0.26 13.22 -3.64
CA LEU A 91 -0.83 13.65 -4.50
C LEU A 91 -2.07 12.77 -4.24
N HIS A 92 -3.24 13.41 -4.23
CA HIS A 92 -4.52 12.72 -4.11
C HIS A 92 -5.27 12.85 -5.42
N HIS A 93 -5.41 11.75 -6.15
CA HIS A 93 -6.15 11.71 -7.42
C HIS A 93 -7.28 10.70 -7.33
N ALA A 94 -8.39 10.94 -8.03
CA ALA A 94 -9.43 9.92 -8.13
C ALA A 94 -8.92 8.74 -8.98
N SER A 95 -9.20 7.49 -8.57
CA SER A 95 -8.77 6.28 -9.29
C SER A 95 -9.12 6.25 -10.79
N LYS A 96 -10.21 6.92 -11.21
CA LYS A 96 -10.57 7.03 -12.64
C LYS A 96 -9.55 7.81 -13.48
N SER A 97 -8.71 8.62 -12.84
CA SER A 97 -7.75 9.51 -13.48
C SER A 97 -6.36 8.90 -13.64
N SER A 98 -6.09 7.70 -13.11
CA SER A 98 -4.79 7.03 -13.23
C SER A 98 -4.93 5.52 -13.45
N SER A 99 -4.30 5.01 -14.51
CA SER A 99 -4.25 3.56 -14.77
C SER A 99 -3.54 2.79 -13.65
N SER A 100 -2.55 3.38 -12.97
CA SER A 100 -1.86 2.72 -11.85
C SER A 100 -2.75 2.60 -10.61
N LEU A 101 -3.63 3.57 -10.36
CA LEU A 101 -4.61 3.49 -9.27
C LEU A 101 -5.66 2.41 -9.55
N GLN A 102 -6.12 2.28 -10.81
CA GLN A 102 -7.04 1.19 -11.19
C GLN A 102 -6.39 -0.19 -11.01
N VAL A 103 -5.10 -0.33 -11.36
CA VAL A 103 -4.35 -1.57 -11.13
C VAL A 103 -4.23 -1.86 -9.64
N ALA A 104 -3.89 -0.85 -8.82
CA ALA A 104 -3.81 -1.00 -7.37
C ALA A 104 -5.15 -1.42 -6.75
N ASP A 105 -6.27 -0.80 -7.15
CA ASP A 105 -7.61 -1.14 -6.65
C ASP A 105 -8.01 -2.56 -7.04
N TYR A 106 -7.79 -2.95 -8.30
CA TYR A 106 -8.10 -4.30 -8.77
C TYR A 106 -7.28 -5.36 -8.02
N LEU A 107 -5.98 -5.15 -7.86
CA LEU A 107 -5.12 -6.11 -7.17
C LEU A 107 -5.42 -6.16 -5.67
N ASN A 108 -5.75 -5.05 -5.04
CA ASN A 108 -6.19 -5.04 -3.65
C ASN A 108 -7.45 -5.90 -3.45
N TRP A 109 -8.44 -5.78 -4.36
CA TRP A 109 -9.63 -6.64 -4.36
C TRP A 109 -9.31 -8.11 -4.66
N ALA A 110 -8.45 -8.39 -5.64
CA ALA A 110 -8.10 -9.75 -6.04
C ALA A 110 -7.36 -10.48 -4.91
N ILE A 111 -6.41 -9.80 -4.27
CA ILE A 111 -5.69 -10.29 -3.09
C ILE A 111 -6.68 -10.54 -1.94
N PHE A 112 -7.51 -9.56 -1.60
CA PHE A 112 -8.52 -9.71 -0.56
C PHE A 112 -9.43 -10.91 -0.81
N ARG A 113 -9.92 -11.08 -2.04
CA ARG A 113 -10.77 -12.21 -2.43
C ARG A 113 -10.04 -13.55 -2.30
N ALA A 114 -8.77 -13.63 -2.70
CA ALA A 114 -7.97 -14.83 -2.57
C ALA A 114 -7.83 -15.25 -1.11
N TRP A 115 -7.59 -14.29 -0.20
CA TRP A 115 -7.47 -14.55 1.23
C TRP A 115 -8.79 -14.93 1.90
N GLU A 116 -9.88 -14.21 1.60
CA GLU A 116 -11.17 -14.42 2.27
C GLU A 116 -11.94 -15.63 1.75
N ARG A 117 -11.75 -15.99 0.48
CA ARG A 117 -12.59 -16.99 -0.21
C ARG A 117 -11.80 -18.10 -0.90
N GLY A 118 -10.47 -18.08 -0.86
CA GLY A 118 -9.63 -19.00 -1.62
C GLY A 118 -9.74 -18.84 -3.14
N ASP A 119 -10.45 -17.82 -3.65
CA ASP A 119 -10.65 -17.61 -5.08
C ASP A 119 -9.50 -16.77 -5.65
N ARG A 120 -8.51 -17.48 -6.22
CA ARG A 120 -7.28 -16.89 -6.76
C ARG A 120 -7.37 -16.50 -8.23
N ARG A 121 -8.46 -16.83 -8.94
CA ARG A 121 -8.57 -16.67 -10.41
C ARG A 121 -8.19 -15.27 -10.88
N SER A 122 -8.70 -14.24 -10.22
CA SER A 122 -8.40 -12.85 -10.56
C SER A 122 -6.95 -12.44 -10.25
N LEU A 123 -6.38 -12.97 -9.17
CA LEU A 123 -5.01 -12.69 -8.77
C LEU A 123 -4.02 -13.37 -9.74
N ASP A 124 -4.30 -14.63 -10.11
CA ASP A 124 -3.43 -15.42 -10.98
C ASP A 124 -3.31 -14.80 -12.39
N LEU A 125 -4.32 -14.09 -12.88
CA LEU A 125 -4.26 -13.34 -14.16
C LEU A 125 -3.20 -12.22 -14.18
N MET A 126 -2.83 -11.71 -13.00
CA MET A 126 -1.94 -10.56 -12.83
C MET A 126 -0.75 -10.89 -11.89
N ALA A 127 -0.55 -12.17 -11.59
CA ALA A 127 0.47 -12.62 -10.63
C ALA A 127 1.89 -12.18 -11.04
N GLY A 128 2.17 -12.08 -12.33
CA GLY A 128 3.46 -11.59 -12.84
C GLY A 128 3.81 -10.14 -12.46
N MET A 129 2.83 -9.32 -12.04
CA MET A 129 3.07 -7.95 -11.55
C MET A 129 3.26 -7.89 -10.03
N VAL A 130 2.81 -8.93 -9.31
CA VAL A 130 2.89 -8.97 -7.84
C VAL A 130 4.29 -9.38 -7.46
N ARG A 131 5.09 -8.41 -7.02
CA ARG A 131 6.45 -8.62 -6.56
C ARG A 131 6.49 -9.18 -5.15
N SER A 132 5.64 -8.67 -4.26
CA SER A 132 5.61 -9.12 -2.87
C SER A 132 4.23 -9.02 -2.22
N GLN A 133 4.00 -9.92 -1.27
CA GLN A 133 2.81 -9.93 -0.42
C GLN A 133 3.21 -10.31 1.00
N PHE A 134 2.94 -9.43 1.96
CA PHE A 134 3.31 -9.63 3.35
C PHE A 134 2.09 -9.80 4.24
N GLU A 135 1.88 -10.99 4.80
CA GLU A 135 0.99 -11.13 5.96
C GLU A 135 1.73 -10.63 7.20
N ILE A 136 1.40 -9.41 7.64
CA ILE A 136 2.20 -8.73 8.68
C ILE A 136 2.12 -9.41 10.06
N PHE A 137 1.12 -10.26 10.27
CA PHE A 137 0.91 -11.03 11.48
C PHE A 137 0.99 -12.54 11.25
N MET A 138 1.74 -12.99 10.23
CA MET A 138 1.87 -14.41 9.88
C MET A 138 2.24 -15.30 11.08
N ASN A 139 3.20 -14.87 11.91
CA ASN A 139 3.63 -15.60 13.11
C ASN A 139 2.82 -15.24 14.36
N GLY A 140 1.81 -14.37 14.23
CA GLY A 140 0.98 -13.94 15.35
C GLY A 140 -0.07 -14.97 15.70
N VAL A 141 -0.01 -15.54 16.90
CA VAL A 141 -1.00 -16.54 17.39
C VAL A 141 -2.08 -15.92 18.28
N ARG A 142 -1.93 -14.65 18.65
CA ARG A 142 -2.87 -13.97 19.56
C ARG A 142 -4.00 -13.32 18.80
N TYR A 143 -5.22 -13.68 19.18
CA TYR A 143 -6.45 -13.06 18.71
C TYR A 143 -6.99 -12.09 19.75
N TYR A 144 -7.45 -10.94 19.29
CA TYR A 144 -8.11 -9.94 20.09
C TYR A 144 -9.56 -9.82 19.60
N TYR A 145 -10.49 -9.64 20.53
CA TYR A 145 -11.92 -9.42 20.27
C TYR A 145 -12.34 -7.98 20.62
#